data_AF-A0A8S9HTR1-F1
#
_entry.id   AF-A0A8S9HTR1-F1
#
_cell.length_a   1.000
_cell.length_b   1.000
_cell.length_c   1.000
_cell.angle_alpha   90.00
_cell.angle_beta   90.00
_cell.angle_gamma   90.00
#
_symmetry.space_group_name_H-M   'P 1'
#
loop_
_entity.id
_entity.type
_entity.pdbx_description
1 polymer ?
#
loop_
_entity_poly.entity_id
_entity_poly.type
_entity_poly.pdbx_seq_one_letter_code
_entity_poly.pdbx_strand_id
1 'polypeptide(L)'
;MSAKKGSSSRSASGDEVMITGSRRSTVVKLEPSASLPGKRPKSGGVTTRSAQQSADMARSAGSLVVALSNLNFNVFPQDGTVLPIGDPSEVVQVLQEGLFREIEDLKRQVSGERDQRATRELEIRDLKDKVKDLEKVAEAYSADALVTSQKNQELEEEIDPLKAAAETFKFEMVMAVNGARVVARWELMSEWLRKQSAQWDLVTALEQYKAVVQEEAKNKGAPPSTFEDEPSIQPVSEMDVDSSIKPRGSPTLTHISVSSVFPFSK
;
A
#
# COMPACT_ATOMS: atom_id res chain seq x y z
N MET A 1 62.99 2.01 -8.74
CA MET A 1 62.97 1.04 -7.63
C MET A 1 61.58 0.41 -7.65
N SER A 2 61.38 -0.80 -8.19
CA SER A 2 61.44 -2.11 -7.48
C SER A 2 60.76 -2.04 -6.10
N ALA A 3 59.79 -2.86 -5.70
CA ALA A 3 59.32 -4.17 -6.17
C ALA A 3 57.91 -4.46 -5.54
N LYS A 4 57.00 -5.23 -6.16
CA LYS A 4 56.70 -6.67 -5.87
C LYS A 4 55.62 -6.87 -4.77
N LYS A 5 54.69 -7.84 -4.75
CA LYS A 5 54.07 -8.81 -5.69
C LYS A 5 53.12 -9.67 -4.82
N GLY A 6 52.00 -10.14 -5.40
CA GLY A 6 51.26 -11.37 -4.99
C GLY A 6 50.22 -11.19 -3.87
N SER A 7 49.14 -11.97 -3.74
CA SER A 7 48.61 -13.15 -4.45
C SER A 7 47.14 -13.32 -4.01
N SER A 8 46.19 -13.64 -4.89
CA SER A 8 45.58 -14.97 -5.10
C SER A 8 44.91 -15.62 -3.87
N SER A 9 43.57 -15.75 -3.88
CA SER A 9 42.86 -17.00 -4.24
C SER A 9 41.36 -16.95 -3.87
N ARG A 10 40.54 -17.55 -4.74
CA ARG A 10 39.12 -17.89 -4.56
C ARG A 10 38.99 -19.14 -3.68
N SER A 11 37.86 -19.32 -2.97
CA SER A 11 36.89 -20.43 -3.20
C SER A 11 35.72 -20.48 -2.20
N ALA A 12 34.55 -20.73 -2.79
CA ALA A 12 33.27 -21.32 -2.36
C ALA A 12 33.08 -21.90 -0.93
N SER A 13 31.94 -21.54 -0.33
CA SER A 13 31.03 -22.37 0.48
C SER A 13 29.75 -21.52 0.64
N GLY A 14 28.54 -21.89 0.22
CA GLY A 14 27.88 -23.17 0.40
C GLY A 14 27.10 -23.14 1.71
N ASP A 15 25.91 -22.54 1.73
CA ASP A 15 24.85 -22.95 2.68
C ASP A 15 23.45 -22.56 2.15
N GLU A 16 22.70 -23.59 1.75
CA GLU A 16 21.29 -23.55 1.37
C GLU A 16 20.45 -23.75 2.64
N VAL A 17 19.71 -22.71 3.06
CA VAL A 17 18.68 -22.86 4.09
C VAL A 17 17.40 -23.36 3.43
N MET A 18 17.12 -24.64 3.68
CA MET A 18 15.87 -25.33 3.35
C MET A 18 14.71 -24.78 4.17
N ILE A 19 13.73 -24.13 3.52
CA ILE A 19 12.41 -23.91 4.13
C ILE A 19 11.46 -24.98 3.58
N THR A 20 11.20 -25.98 4.42
CA THR A 20 10.20 -27.03 4.20
C THR A 20 8.79 -26.48 4.44
N GLY A 21 8.18 -25.96 3.38
CA GLY A 21 6.77 -25.55 3.37
C GLY A 21 5.87 -26.60 2.74
N SER A 22 5.63 -27.70 3.45
CA SER A 22 4.66 -28.74 3.05
C SER A 22 3.23 -28.24 3.26
N ARG A 23 2.50 -27.95 2.18
CA ARG A 23 1.03 -28.03 2.15
C ARG A 23 0.57 -28.56 0.80
N ARG A 24 -0.16 -29.68 0.89
CA ARG A 24 -0.86 -30.36 -0.20
C ARG A 24 -1.78 -29.38 -0.93
N SER A 25 -1.69 -29.36 -2.26
CA SER A 25 -2.80 -28.95 -3.10
C SER A 25 -2.91 -29.89 -4.29
N THR A 26 -4.15 -30.29 -4.54
CA THR A 26 -4.58 -31.37 -5.41
C THR A 26 -4.35 -31.08 -6.89
N VAL A 27 -4.04 -32.15 -7.61
CA VAL A 27 -3.94 -32.26 -9.07
C VAL A 27 -5.18 -31.67 -9.75
N VAL A 28 -4.97 -30.65 -10.58
CA VAL A 28 -5.74 -30.45 -11.81
C VAL A 28 -4.74 -30.30 -12.95
N LYS A 29 -4.68 -31.35 -13.77
CA LYS A 29 -3.88 -31.43 -14.99
C LYS A 29 -4.55 -30.53 -16.05
N LEU A 30 -3.95 -29.39 -16.32
CA LEU A 30 -4.22 -28.63 -17.55
C LEU A 30 -2.96 -28.59 -18.40
N GLU A 31 -3.18 -28.97 -19.64
CA GLU A 31 -2.24 -29.10 -20.74
C GLU A 31 -1.71 -27.72 -21.18
N PRO A 32 -0.39 -27.53 -21.39
CA PRO A 32 0.13 -26.29 -21.94
C PRO A 32 0.34 -26.42 -23.45
N SER A 33 -0.55 -25.80 -24.21
CA SER A 33 -0.35 -25.50 -25.62
C SER A 33 0.79 -24.47 -25.79
N ALA A 34 1.66 -24.76 -26.76
CA ALA A 34 2.84 -23.96 -27.09
C ALA A 34 2.49 -22.61 -27.73
N SER A 35 3.10 -21.52 -27.25
CA SER A 35 3.07 -20.21 -27.91
C SER A 35 4.47 -19.60 -28.03
N LEU A 36 4.79 -19.16 -29.24
CA LEU A 36 6.07 -18.59 -29.71
C LEU A 36 6.46 -17.27 -29.02
N PRO A 37 7.77 -16.91 -28.98
CA PRO A 37 8.26 -15.72 -28.29
C PRO A 37 8.11 -14.44 -29.14
N GLY A 38 7.16 -13.59 -28.76
CA GLY A 38 7.01 -12.22 -29.26
C GLY A 38 7.95 -11.25 -28.53
N LYS A 39 8.87 -10.64 -29.28
CA LYS A 39 9.80 -9.60 -28.81
C LYS A 39 9.06 -8.27 -28.61
N ARG A 40 9.29 -7.64 -27.44
CA ARG A 40 8.93 -6.23 -27.17
C ARG A 40 9.82 -5.26 -27.95
N PRO A 41 9.28 -4.12 -28.41
CA PRO A 41 10.05 -2.89 -28.53
C PRO A 41 9.58 -1.83 -27.53
N LYS A 42 10.56 -1.05 -27.09
CA LYS A 42 10.50 0.01 -26.08
C LYS A 42 10.08 1.31 -26.78
N SER A 43 8.97 1.92 -26.38
CA SER A 43 8.52 3.20 -26.93
C SER A 43 9.25 4.37 -26.28
N GLY A 44 9.86 5.21 -27.09
CA GLY A 44 10.42 6.50 -26.68
C GLY A 44 10.94 7.21 -27.92
N GLY A 45 10.10 8.04 -28.53
CA GLY A 45 10.45 8.73 -29.77
C GLY A 45 9.31 9.58 -30.32
N VAL A 46 9.18 10.79 -29.77
CA VAL A 46 8.60 11.95 -30.47
C VAL A 46 9.48 12.23 -31.70
N THR A 47 8.93 12.33 -32.92
CA THR A 47 9.39 13.22 -34.03
C THR A 47 8.46 13.14 -35.26
N THR A 48 7.86 14.30 -35.55
CA THR A 48 7.33 14.89 -36.80
C THR A 48 6.70 14.04 -37.93
N ARG A 49 5.42 14.35 -38.19
CA ARG A 49 4.72 14.35 -39.49
C ARG A 49 5.66 14.67 -40.67
N SER A 50 5.84 13.75 -41.61
CA SER A 50 6.14 14.08 -43.02
C SER A 50 6.03 12.91 -44.01
N ALA A 51 6.00 11.65 -43.56
CA ALA A 51 6.11 10.50 -44.48
C ALA A 51 4.78 9.93 -45.01
N GLN A 52 3.62 10.46 -44.60
CA GLN A 52 2.33 9.83 -44.91
C GLN A 52 1.67 10.33 -46.21
N GLN A 53 2.14 11.42 -46.82
CA GLN A 53 1.56 11.95 -48.06
C GLN A 53 2.03 11.22 -49.33
N SER A 54 3.10 10.43 -49.28
CA SER A 54 3.66 9.73 -50.45
C SER A 54 2.96 8.39 -50.75
N ALA A 55 2.46 7.69 -49.72
CA ALA A 55 1.78 6.41 -49.89
C ALA A 55 0.37 6.55 -50.50
N ASP A 56 -0.28 7.72 -50.34
CA ASP A 56 -1.61 7.97 -50.90
C ASP A 56 -1.57 8.36 -52.39
N MET A 57 -0.45 8.91 -52.89
CA MET A 57 -0.29 9.21 -54.32
C MET A 57 -0.12 7.95 -55.18
N ALA A 58 0.53 6.91 -54.67
CA ALA A 58 0.69 5.63 -55.38
C ALA A 58 -0.63 4.82 -55.45
N ARG A 59 -1.49 4.91 -54.42
CA ARG A 59 -2.87 4.38 -54.48
C ARG A 59 -3.76 5.16 -55.45
N SER A 60 -3.56 6.48 -55.56
CA SER A 60 -4.30 7.34 -56.49
C SER A 60 -3.97 7.09 -57.97
N ALA A 61 -2.71 6.82 -58.32
CA ALA A 61 -2.32 6.47 -59.69
C ALA A 61 -2.91 5.12 -60.15
N GLY A 62 -2.97 4.12 -59.26
CA GLY A 62 -3.70 2.87 -59.50
C GLY A 62 -5.21 3.08 -59.65
N SER A 63 -5.77 4.04 -58.90
CA SER A 63 -7.18 4.43 -59.01
C SER A 63 -7.52 5.11 -60.35
N LEU A 64 -6.59 5.87 -60.96
CA LEU A 64 -6.83 6.54 -62.25
C LEU A 64 -6.86 5.55 -63.42
N VAL A 65 -5.92 4.61 -63.46
CA VAL A 65 -5.88 3.57 -64.49
C VAL A 65 -7.11 2.67 -64.40
N VAL A 66 -7.55 2.34 -63.19
CA VAL A 66 -8.80 1.60 -62.95
C VAL A 66 -10.03 2.43 -63.29
N ALA A 67 -10.05 3.73 -62.97
CA ALA A 67 -11.14 4.63 -63.34
C ALA A 67 -11.26 4.82 -64.87
N LEU A 68 -10.13 4.97 -65.58
CA LEU A 68 -10.09 5.06 -67.05
C LEU A 68 -10.50 3.73 -67.70
N SER A 69 -10.07 2.61 -67.14
CA SER A 69 -10.49 1.28 -67.60
C SER A 69 -12.00 1.09 -67.41
N ASN A 70 -12.55 1.46 -66.26
CA ASN A 70 -14.00 1.43 -66.00
C ASN A 70 -14.79 2.38 -66.91
N LEU A 71 -14.25 3.57 -67.21
CA LEU A 71 -14.88 4.51 -68.15
C LEU A 71 -14.96 3.89 -69.56
N ASN A 72 -13.92 3.18 -69.98
CA ASN A 72 -13.87 2.54 -71.30
C ASN A 72 -14.83 1.34 -71.42
N PHE A 73 -15.06 0.60 -70.33
CA PHE A 73 -16.07 -0.49 -70.27
C PHE A 73 -17.51 0.02 -70.27
N ASN A 74 -17.78 1.18 -69.66
CA ASN A 74 -19.13 1.76 -69.60
C ASN A 74 -19.54 2.50 -70.89
N VAL A 75 -18.59 2.83 -71.77
CA VAL A 75 -18.86 3.58 -73.01
C VAL A 75 -19.00 2.66 -74.23
N PHE A 76 -18.38 1.48 -74.21
CA PHE A 76 -18.47 0.50 -75.29
C PHE A 76 -18.89 -0.87 -74.74
N PRO A 77 -20.08 -1.39 -75.13
CA PRO A 77 -20.53 -2.72 -74.71
C PRO A 77 -19.50 -3.77 -75.17
N GLN A 78 -18.84 -4.41 -74.20
CA GLN A 78 -17.89 -5.52 -74.46
C GLN A 78 -18.59 -6.85 -74.70
N ASP A 79 -19.92 -6.87 -74.59
CA ASP A 79 -20.77 -8.05 -74.78
C ASP A 79 -20.85 -8.50 -76.25
N GLY A 80 -19.84 -8.24 -77.08
CA GLY A 80 -19.73 -8.82 -78.42
C GLY A 80 -21.01 -8.73 -79.25
N THR A 81 -21.87 -7.74 -79.00
CA THR A 81 -23.12 -7.57 -79.74
C THR A 81 -22.71 -7.14 -81.12
N VAL A 82 -22.60 -8.13 -82.01
CA VAL A 82 -22.29 -7.95 -83.42
C VAL A 82 -23.35 -6.98 -83.94
N LEU A 83 -22.93 -5.74 -84.16
CA LEU A 83 -23.80 -4.73 -84.73
C LEU A 83 -24.30 -5.28 -86.07
N PRO A 84 -25.62 -5.37 -86.28
CA PRO A 84 -26.13 -5.87 -87.55
C PRO A 84 -25.58 -4.99 -88.68
N ILE A 85 -25.10 -5.62 -89.75
CA ILE A 85 -24.61 -4.95 -90.99
C ILE A 85 -25.80 -4.32 -91.79
N GLY A 86 -26.98 -4.27 -91.18
CA GLY A 86 -28.26 -3.87 -91.76
C GLY A 86 -28.56 -2.36 -91.67
N ASP A 87 -29.83 -2.03 -91.92
CA ASP A 87 -30.36 -0.67 -91.91
C ASP A 87 -29.98 0.06 -90.59
N PRO A 88 -29.49 1.31 -90.63
CA PRO A 88 -29.19 2.10 -89.42
C PRO A 88 -30.33 2.12 -88.39
N SER A 89 -31.59 1.92 -88.79
CA SER A 89 -32.71 1.78 -87.84
C SER A 89 -32.61 0.55 -86.93
N GLU A 90 -32.06 -0.58 -87.40
CA GLU A 90 -31.88 -1.81 -86.61
C GLU A 90 -30.79 -1.62 -85.55
N VAL A 91 -29.71 -0.93 -85.92
CA VAL A 91 -28.61 -0.59 -84.99
C VAL A 91 -29.11 0.28 -83.85
N VAL A 92 -29.97 1.26 -84.13
CA VAL A 92 -30.57 2.12 -83.10
C VAL A 92 -31.45 1.31 -82.15
N GLN A 93 -32.27 0.39 -82.67
CA GLN A 93 -33.13 -0.46 -81.83
C GLN A 93 -32.33 -1.37 -80.89
N VAL A 94 -31.27 -2.02 -81.38
CA VAL A 94 -30.42 -2.90 -80.56
C VAL A 94 -29.71 -2.12 -79.45
N LEU A 95 -29.16 -0.95 -79.76
CA LEU A 95 -28.53 -0.07 -78.77
C LEU A 95 -29.53 0.43 -77.74
N GLN A 96 -30.72 0.82 -78.20
CA GLN A 96 -31.79 1.30 -77.33
C GLN A 96 -32.28 0.21 -76.37
N GLU A 97 -32.42 -1.03 -76.85
CA GLU A 97 -32.82 -2.17 -76.01
C GLU A 97 -31.73 -2.59 -75.01
N GLY A 98 -30.45 -2.51 -75.42
CA GLY A 98 -29.31 -2.71 -74.52
C GLY A 98 -29.30 -1.71 -73.37
N LEU A 99 -29.46 -0.41 -73.68
CA LEU A 99 -29.56 0.67 -72.70
C LEU A 99 -30.74 0.46 -71.73
N PHE A 100 -31.90 0.03 -72.23
CA PHE A 100 -33.05 -0.23 -71.36
C PHE A 100 -32.81 -1.39 -70.38
N ARG A 101 -32.16 -2.48 -70.82
CA ARG A 101 -31.77 -3.59 -69.93
C ARG A 101 -30.82 -3.12 -68.84
N GLU A 102 -29.76 -2.40 -69.20
CA GLU A 102 -28.79 -1.89 -68.23
C GLU A 102 -29.44 -0.94 -67.22
N ILE A 103 -30.35 -0.07 -67.68
CA ILE A 103 -31.13 0.80 -66.79
C ILE A 103 -32.00 -0.01 -65.81
N GLU A 104 -32.63 -1.09 -66.26
CA GLU A 104 -33.43 -1.95 -65.38
C GLU A 104 -32.57 -2.69 -64.34
N ASP A 105 -31.41 -3.20 -64.76
CA ASP A 105 -30.46 -3.88 -63.88
C ASP A 105 -29.88 -2.93 -62.84
N LEU A 106 -29.44 -1.74 -63.25
CA LEU A 106 -29.00 -0.68 -62.35
C LEU A 106 -30.11 -0.28 -61.36
N LYS A 107 -31.36 -0.22 -61.81
CA LYS A 107 -32.50 0.09 -60.94
C LYS A 107 -32.73 -1.01 -59.90
N ARG A 108 -32.66 -2.30 -60.27
CA ARG A 108 -32.73 -3.41 -59.30
C ARG A 108 -31.58 -3.37 -58.31
N GLN A 109 -30.36 -3.12 -58.81
CA GLN A 109 -29.18 -3.01 -57.96
C GLN A 109 -29.31 -1.88 -56.95
N VAL A 110 -29.65 -0.67 -57.39
CA VAL A 110 -29.84 0.49 -56.51
C VAL A 110 -30.95 0.25 -55.49
N SER A 111 -32.02 -0.46 -55.88
CA SER A 111 -33.08 -0.85 -54.93
C SER A 111 -32.56 -1.80 -53.87
N GLY A 112 -31.86 -2.87 -54.25
CA GLY A 112 -31.30 -3.83 -53.30
C GLY A 112 -30.26 -3.21 -52.37
N GLU A 113 -29.43 -2.31 -52.88
CA GLU A 113 -28.46 -1.55 -52.06
C GLU A 113 -29.14 -0.61 -51.07
N ARG A 114 -30.29 0.00 -51.43
CA ARG A 114 -31.08 0.81 -50.48
C ARG A 114 -31.64 -0.02 -49.33
N ASP A 115 -32.17 -1.20 -49.62
CA ASP A 115 -32.70 -2.08 -48.58
C ASP A 115 -31.60 -2.58 -47.64
N GLN A 116 -30.42 -2.91 -48.19
CA GLN A 116 -29.23 -3.22 -47.39
C GLN A 116 -28.77 -2.03 -46.54
N ARG A 117 -28.76 -0.82 -47.12
CA ARG A 117 -28.42 0.41 -46.38
C ARG A 117 -29.38 0.61 -45.21
N ALA A 118 -30.69 0.47 -45.44
CA ALA A 118 -31.70 0.61 -44.39
C ALA A 118 -31.49 -0.41 -43.24
N THR A 119 -31.11 -1.65 -43.59
CA THR A 119 -30.79 -2.69 -42.60
C THR A 119 -29.56 -2.32 -41.77
N ARG A 120 -28.48 -1.86 -42.41
CA ARG A 120 -27.26 -1.40 -41.71
C ARG A 120 -27.52 -0.15 -40.85
N GLU A 121 -28.38 0.75 -41.29
CA GLU A 121 -28.76 1.94 -40.51
C GLU A 121 -29.55 1.61 -39.23
N LEU A 122 -30.32 0.52 -39.23
CA LEU A 122 -30.95 0.00 -38.00
C LEU A 122 -29.91 -0.58 -37.04
N GLU A 123 -28.97 -1.38 -37.54
CA GLU A 123 -27.88 -1.95 -36.74
C GLU A 123 -26.97 -0.87 -36.13
N ILE A 124 -26.61 0.16 -36.89
CA ILE A 124 -25.81 1.30 -36.38
C ILE A 124 -26.53 2.00 -35.23
N ARG A 125 -27.86 2.13 -35.29
CA ARG A 125 -28.65 2.74 -34.21
C ARG A 125 -28.63 1.87 -32.95
N ASP A 126 -28.85 0.57 -33.08
CA ASP A 126 -28.79 -0.37 -31.95
C ASP A 126 -27.39 -0.38 -31.30
N LEU A 127 -26.33 -0.44 -32.11
CA LEU A 127 -24.96 -0.38 -31.60
C LEU A 127 -24.65 0.95 -30.91
N LYS A 128 -25.18 2.07 -31.43
CA LYS A 128 -25.02 3.38 -30.80
C LYS A 128 -25.67 3.42 -29.42
N ASP A 129 -26.87 2.86 -29.26
CA ASP A 129 -27.54 2.80 -27.96
C ASP A 129 -26.77 1.90 -26.98
N LYS A 130 -26.26 0.76 -27.43
CA LYS A 130 -25.39 -0.11 -26.63
C LYS A 130 -24.10 0.58 -26.16
N VAL A 131 -23.45 1.34 -27.04
CA VAL A 131 -22.26 2.12 -26.67
C VAL A 131 -22.59 3.14 -25.58
N LYS A 132 -23.74 3.82 -25.69
CA LYS A 132 -24.18 4.79 -24.68
C LYS A 132 -24.46 4.14 -23.33
N ASP A 133 -25.01 2.93 -23.30
CA ASP A 133 -25.25 2.21 -22.05
C ASP A 133 -23.94 1.69 -21.43
N LEU A 134 -23.00 1.21 -22.25
CA LEU A 134 -21.65 0.84 -21.78
C LEU A 134 -20.88 2.04 -21.23
N GLU A 135 -21.02 3.22 -21.84
CA GLU A 135 -20.42 4.46 -21.34
C GLU A 135 -20.90 4.79 -19.92
N LYS A 136 -22.21 4.74 -19.66
CA LYS A 136 -22.76 4.93 -18.31
C LYS A 136 -22.25 3.89 -17.31
N VAL A 137 -22.13 2.63 -17.74
CA VAL A 137 -21.58 1.55 -16.88
C VAL A 137 -20.11 1.83 -16.56
N ALA A 138 -19.33 2.29 -17.54
CA ALA A 138 -17.94 2.66 -17.33
C ALA A 138 -17.80 3.87 -16.40
N GLU A 139 -18.66 4.87 -16.50
CA GLU A 139 -18.72 6.01 -15.59
C GLU A 139 -19.03 5.58 -14.15
N ALA A 140 -20.04 4.72 -13.96
CA ALA A 140 -20.37 4.18 -12.64
C ALA A 140 -19.21 3.38 -12.04
N TYR A 141 -18.57 2.53 -12.86
CA TYR A 141 -17.39 1.77 -12.44
C TYR A 141 -16.22 2.69 -12.06
N SER A 142 -16.01 3.78 -12.80
CA SER A 142 -14.99 4.78 -12.50
C SER A 142 -15.28 5.52 -11.19
N ALA A 143 -16.54 5.84 -10.91
CA ALA A 143 -16.94 6.49 -9.65
C ALA A 143 -16.70 5.56 -8.45
N ASP A 144 -17.07 4.28 -8.56
CA ASP A 144 -16.84 3.28 -7.50
C ASP A 144 -15.35 3.03 -7.24
N ALA A 145 -14.55 2.95 -8.31
CA ALA A 145 -13.09 2.83 -8.20
C ALA A 145 -12.47 4.05 -7.47
N LEU A 146 -12.99 5.25 -7.71
CA LEU A 146 -12.53 6.46 -7.03
C LEU A 146 -12.89 6.42 -5.54
N VAL A 147 -14.14 6.08 -5.18
CA VAL A 147 -14.58 5.96 -3.78
C VAL A 147 -13.76 4.93 -3.00
N THR A 148 -13.49 3.77 -3.62
CA THR A 148 -12.66 2.72 -3.00
C THR A 148 -11.21 3.16 -2.83
N SER A 149 -10.65 3.88 -3.81
CA SER A 149 -9.29 4.43 -3.69
C SER A 149 -9.18 5.45 -2.54
N GLN A 150 -10.19 6.30 -2.37
CA GLN A 150 -10.23 7.28 -1.29
C GLN A 150 -10.29 6.61 0.08
N LYS A 151 -11.15 5.59 0.26
CA LYS A 151 -11.23 4.83 1.50
C LYS A 151 -9.92 4.12 1.85
N ASN A 152 -9.22 3.59 0.84
CA ASN A 152 -7.91 2.98 1.06
C ASN A 152 -6.88 4.01 1.52
N GLN A 153 -6.94 5.23 0.99
CA GLN A 153 -6.07 6.31 1.45
C GLN A 153 -6.38 6.71 2.89
N GLU A 154 -7.66 6.89 3.25
CA GLU A 154 -8.09 7.20 4.62
C GLU A 154 -7.62 6.13 5.62
N LEU A 155 -7.77 4.84 5.27
CA LEU A 155 -7.28 3.74 6.11
C LEU A 155 -5.76 3.75 6.27
N GLU A 156 -5.01 4.07 5.21
CA GLU A 156 -3.55 4.20 5.31
C GLU A 156 -3.15 5.37 6.24
N GLU A 157 -3.88 6.49 6.18
CA GLU A 157 -3.68 7.63 7.06
C GLU A 157 -4.01 7.31 8.54
N GLU A 158 -4.95 6.41 8.82
CA GLU A 158 -5.29 5.96 10.19
C GLU A 158 -4.28 4.96 10.77
N ILE A 159 -3.58 4.20 9.94
CA ILE A 159 -2.63 3.17 10.39
C ILE A 159 -1.43 3.78 11.13
N ASP A 160 -0.89 4.90 10.68
CA ASP A 160 0.31 5.49 11.26
C ASP A 160 0.10 6.07 12.68
N PRO A 161 -1.00 6.82 12.95
CA PRO A 161 -1.38 7.20 14.31
C PRO A 161 -1.57 6.00 15.23
N LEU A 162 -2.20 4.92 14.74
CA LEU A 162 -2.40 3.70 15.53
C LEU A 162 -1.07 3.01 15.87
N LYS A 163 -0.12 2.97 14.94
CA LYS A 163 1.23 2.47 15.22
C LYS A 163 1.93 3.33 16.28
N ALA A 164 1.85 4.66 16.18
CA ALA A 164 2.43 5.57 17.16
C ALA A 164 1.79 5.42 18.55
N ALA A 165 0.47 5.27 18.61
CA ALA A 165 -0.26 5.01 19.85
C ALA A 165 0.14 3.66 20.46
N ALA A 166 0.33 2.62 19.64
CA ALA A 166 0.78 1.31 20.11
C ALA A 166 2.21 1.34 20.70
N GLU A 167 3.13 2.09 20.09
CA GLU A 167 4.48 2.28 20.66
C GLU A 167 4.44 3.07 21.97
N THR A 168 3.59 4.10 22.04
CA THR A 168 3.37 4.87 23.27
C THR A 168 2.84 3.97 24.38
N PHE A 169 1.84 3.15 24.07
CA PHE A 169 1.25 2.20 25.02
C PHE A 169 2.27 1.19 25.55
N LYS A 170 3.18 0.67 24.69
CA LYS A 170 4.26 -0.23 25.13
C LYS A 170 5.17 0.46 26.15
N PHE A 171 5.53 1.72 25.92
CA PHE A 171 6.36 2.48 26.85
C PHE A 171 5.65 2.70 28.19
N GLU A 172 4.38 3.11 28.15
CA GLU A 172 3.56 3.28 29.35
C GLU A 172 3.43 1.99 30.16
N MET A 173 3.22 0.84 29.49
CA MET A 173 3.15 -0.45 30.16
C MET A 173 4.46 -0.80 30.89
N VAL A 174 5.62 -0.57 30.25
CA VAL A 174 6.92 -0.80 30.90
C VAL A 174 7.08 0.11 32.13
N MET A 175 6.68 1.36 32.03
CA MET A 175 6.72 2.31 33.14
C MET A 175 5.78 1.90 34.28
N ALA A 176 4.56 1.49 33.98
CA ALA A 176 3.60 1.02 34.97
C ALA A 176 4.10 -0.24 35.70
N VAL A 177 4.64 -1.22 34.97
CA VAL A 177 5.22 -2.45 35.55
C VAL A 177 6.45 -2.12 36.41
N ASN A 178 7.31 -1.21 35.95
CA ASN A 178 8.46 -0.75 36.73
C ASN A 178 8.02 -0.03 38.01
N GLY A 179 7.05 0.88 37.91
CA GLY A 179 6.47 1.59 39.05
C GLY A 179 5.88 0.61 40.08
N ALA A 180 5.07 -0.35 39.63
CA ALA A 180 4.50 -1.38 40.49
C ALA A 180 5.59 -2.20 41.21
N ARG A 181 6.69 -2.55 40.53
CA ARG A 181 7.82 -3.25 41.15
C ARG A 181 8.50 -2.42 42.23
N VAL A 182 8.70 -1.12 42.00
CA VAL A 182 9.29 -0.22 43.00
C VAL A 182 8.37 -0.11 44.22
N VAL A 183 7.06 0.06 44.00
CA VAL A 183 6.06 0.13 45.07
C VAL A 183 6.06 -1.16 45.90
N ALA A 184 5.99 -2.33 45.25
CA ALA A 184 6.01 -3.61 45.95
C ALA A 184 7.28 -3.81 46.78
N ARG A 185 8.45 -3.39 46.28
CA ARG A 185 9.71 -3.44 47.04
C ARG A 185 9.69 -2.49 48.24
N TRP A 186 9.14 -1.29 48.07
CA TRP A 186 9.01 -0.32 49.15
C TRP A 186 8.08 -0.80 50.25
N GLU A 187 6.91 -1.36 49.89
CA GLU A 187 5.94 -1.92 50.84
C GLU A 187 6.56 -3.07 51.63
N LEU A 188 7.24 -4.01 50.95
CA LEU A 188 7.94 -5.11 51.60
C LEU A 188 8.99 -4.62 52.60
N MET A 189 9.80 -3.63 52.21
CA MET A 189 10.83 -3.06 53.07
C MET A 189 10.22 -2.33 54.27
N SER A 190 9.14 -1.58 54.04
CA SER A 190 8.40 -0.86 55.09
C SER A 190 7.77 -1.83 56.09
N GLU A 191 7.19 -2.93 55.63
CA GLU A 191 6.65 -3.98 56.50
C GLU A 191 7.73 -4.67 57.32
N TRP A 192 8.87 -4.98 56.70
CA TRP A 192 10.01 -5.56 57.40
C TRP A 192 10.51 -4.62 58.49
N LEU A 193 10.72 -3.34 58.18
CA LEU A 193 11.12 -2.33 59.16
C LEU A 193 10.11 -2.18 60.29
N ARG A 194 8.80 -2.22 59.99
CA ARG A 194 7.74 -2.17 61.01
C ARG A 194 7.82 -3.35 61.97
N LYS A 195 8.02 -4.57 61.46
CA LYS A 195 8.22 -5.77 62.29
C LYS A 195 9.49 -5.68 63.14
N GLN A 196 10.59 -5.17 62.57
CA GLN A 196 11.81 -4.94 63.34
C GLN A 196 11.56 -3.90 64.44
N SER A 197 10.93 -2.76 64.16
CA SER A 197 10.67 -1.74 65.17
C SER A 197 9.83 -2.24 66.35
N ALA A 198 8.94 -3.22 66.13
CA ALA A 198 8.17 -3.85 67.21
C ALA A 198 9.00 -4.78 68.11
N GLN A 199 10.17 -5.24 67.64
CA GLN A 199 11.08 -6.13 68.38
C GLN A 199 12.16 -5.36 69.15
N TRP A 200 12.41 -4.10 68.82
CA TRP A 200 13.39 -3.27 69.51
C TRP A 200 12.77 -2.68 70.77
N ASP A 201 13.04 -3.29 71.92
CA ASP A 201 12.82 -2.61 73.20
C ASP A 201 13.93 -1.57 73.40
N LEU A 202 13.59 -0.31 73.10
CA LEU A 202 14.51 0.81 73.16
C LEU A 202 15.17 0.96 74.54
N VAL A 203 14.45 0.63 75.61
CA VAL A 203 14.94 0.74 76.99
C VAL A 203 16.00 -0.32 77.24
N THR A 204 15.70 -1.59 76.93
CA THR A 204 16.67 -2.68 77.07
C THR A 204 17.88 -2.50 76.15
N ALA A 205 17.67 -2.05 74.90
CA ALA A 205 18.76 -1.81 73.96
C ALA A 205 19.69 -0.68 74.44
N LEU A 206 19.13 0.39 75.02
CA LEU A 206 19.89 1.50 75.58
C LEU A 206 20.65 1.09 76.84
N GLU A 207 20.06 0.28 77.71
CA GLU A 207 20.76 -0.31 78.86
C GLU A 207 21.92 -1.21 78.43
N GLN A 208 21.72 -2.06 77.44
CA GLN A 208 22.78 -2.91 76.87
C GLN A 208 23.91 -2.07 76.26
N TYR A 209 23.57 -1.00 75.54
CA TYR A 209 24.56 -0.07 74.99
C TYR A 209 25.38 0.60 76.09
N LYS A 210 24.73 1.16 77.13
CA LYS A 210 25.42 1.75 78.28
C LYS A 210 26.36 0.75 78.96
N ALA A 211 25.91 -0.50 79.13
CA ALA A 211 26.72 -1.56 79.71
C ALA A 211 27.97 -1.87 78.88
N VAL A 212 27.85 -1.98 77.56
CA VAL A 212 28.98 -2.20 76.63
C VAL A 212 29.94 -1.02 76.66
N VAL A 213 29.45 0.22 76.60
CA VAL A 213 30.30 1.43 76.65
C VAL A 213 31.06 1.54 77.98
N GLN A 214 30.42 1.18 79.10
CA GLN A 214 31.08 1.15 80.40
C GLN A 214 32.13 0.04 80.49
N GLU A 215 31.85 -1.13 79.91
CA GLU A 215 32.81 -2.25 79.86
C GLU A 215 34.01 -1.90 78.97
N GLU A 216 33.77 -1.28 77.82
CA GLU A 216 34.82 -0.79 76.93
C GLU A 216 35.70 0.28 77.60
N ALA A 217 35.09 1.22 78.33
CA ALA A 217 35.82 2.24 79.08
C ALA A 217 36.70 1.60 80.18
N LYS A 218 36.18 0.60 80.90
CA LYS A 218 36.95 -0.18 81.90
C LYS A 218 38.11 -0.92 81.25
N ASN A 219 37.88 -1.59 80.12
CA ASN A 219 38.91 -2.33 79.38
C ASN A 219 40.03 -1.42 78.85
N LYS A 220 39.69 -0.16 78.49
CA LYS A 220 40.66 0.84 78.02
C LYS A 220 41.30 1.67 79.14
N GLY A 221 40.95 1.42 80.41
CA GLY A 221 41.45 2.19 81.56
C GLY A 221 40.99 3.66 81.56
N ALA A 222 39.94 3.98 80.80
CA ALA A 222 39.37 5.32 80.71
C ALA A 222 38.36 5.55 81.85
N PRO A 223 38.16 6.81 82.31
CA PRO A 223 37.13 7.12 83.28
C PRO A 223 35.73 6.74 82.76
N PRO A 224 34.80 6.30 83.62
CA PRO A 224 33.45 5.90 83.19
C PRO A 224 32.76 7.04 82.45
N SER A 225 32.24 6.75 81.24
CA SER A 225 31.42 7.72 80.49
C SER A 225 30.19 8.11 81.30
N THR A 226 29.97 9.41 81.49
CA THR A 226 28.84 9.97 82.25
C THR A 226 27.70 10.28 81.27
N PHE A 227 26.62 9.51 81.33
CA PHE A 227 25.43 9.66 80.48
C PHE A 227 24.45 10.74 81.00
N GLU A 228 24.94 11.79 81.66
CA GLU A 228 24.10 12.79 82.36
C GLU A 228 23.31 13.72 81.43
N ASP A 229 23.59 13.71 80.11
CA ASP A 229 22.85 14.49 79.09
C ASP A 229 21.95 13.57 78.23
N GLU A 230 21.24 12.66 78.89
CA GLU A 230 20.35 11.70 78.25
C GLU A 230 18.94 12.30 78.09
N PRO A 231 18.41 12.40 76.86
CA PRO A 231 17.04 12.85 76.67
C PRO A 231 16.08 11.84 77.29
N SER A 232 15.21 12.30 78.20
CA SER A 232 14.22 11.44 78.86
C SER A 232 13.30 10.79 77.82
N ILE A 233 13.46 9.48 77.63
CA ILE A 233 12.57 8.69 76.77
C ILE A 233 11.24 8.58 77.52
N GLN A 234 10.26 9.41 77.15
CA GLN A 234 8.92 9.28 77.71
C GLN A 234 8.31 7.95 77.26
N PRO A 235 7.66 7.19 78.17
CA PRO A 235 6.93 6.00 77.79
C PRO A 235 5.82 6.41 76.83
N VAL A 236 5.84 5.86 75.62
CA VAL A 236 4.87 6.17 74.57
C VAL A 236 3.51 5.67 75.05
N SER A 237 2.66 6.56 75.57
CA SER A 237 1.24 6.25 75.71
C SER A 237 0.69 6.07 74.30
N GLU A 238 0.06 4.92 74.06
CA GLU A 238 -0.74 4.58 72.89
C GLU A 238 -1.55 5.80 72.42
N MET A 239 -1.02 6.55 71.46
CA MET A 239 -1.76 7.65 70.85
C MET A 239 -2.71 7.01 69.85
N ASP A 240 -3.97 6.94 70.26
CA ASP A 240 -5.10 6.62 69.40
C ASP A 240 -5.06 7.58 68.21
N VAL A 241 -4.65 7.07 67.04
CA VAL A 241 -4.57 7.84 65.81
C VAL A 241 -5.99 7.98 65.29
N ASP A 242 -6.67 9.01 65.78
CA ASP A 242 -7.99 9.41 65.31
C ASP A 242 -7.90 9.68 63.79
N SER A 243 -8.57 8.81 63.04
CA SER A 243 -8.62 8.80 61.59
C SER A 243 -9.54 9.90 61.09
N SER A 244 -9.14 11.16 61.26
CA SER A 244 -9.90 12.32 60.79
C SER A 244 -9.03 13.27 59.96
N ILE A 245 -8.47 12.74 58.86
CA ILE A 245 -8.02 13.57 57.74
C ILE A 245 -9.17 13.65 56.72
N LYS A 246 -9.94 14.72 56.84
CA LYS A 246 -10.95 15.17 55.87
C LYS A 246 -10.26 15.52 54.54
N PRO A 247 -10.79 15.13 53.36
CA PRO A 247 -10.14 15.44 52.09
C PRO A 247 -10.32 16.93 51.78
N ARG A 248 -9.23 17.70 51.88
CA ARG A 248 -9.20 19.12 51.49
C ARG A 248 -8.58 19.23 50.10
N GLY A 249 -9.45 19.44 49.12
CA GLY A 249 -9.23 20.21 47.88
C GLY A 249 -7.98 19.92 47.07
N SER A 250 -8.18 19.34 45.89
CA SER A 250 -7.22 19.25 44.78
C SER A 250 -6.54 20.59 44.48
N PRO A 251 -5.21 20.65 44.34
CA PRO A 251 -4.56 21.73 43.63
C PRO A 251 -4.44 21.39 42.15
N THR A 252 -4.97 22.29 41.34
CA THR A 252 -4.82 22.40 39.89
C THR A 252 -3.35 22.21 39.46
N LEU A 253 -3.17 21.37 38.45
CA LEU A 253 -1.91 21.06 37.77
C LEU A 253 -1.35 22.32 37.08
N THR A 254 -0.33 22.95 37.66
CA THR A 254 0.59 23.80 36.90
C THR A 254 1.84 23.00 36.57
N HIS A 255 2.05 22.88 35.26
CA HIS A 255 3.14 22.25 34.55
C HIS A 255 4.52 22.56 35.15
N ILE A 256 5.19 21.57 35.75
CA ILE A 256 6.62 21.66 36.08
C ILE A 256 7.36 20.84 35.01
N SER A 257 8.00 21.55 34.10
CA SER A 257 8.90 20.99 33.10
C SER A 257 10.20 20.57 33.79
N VAL A 258 10.42 19.27 33.96
CA VAL A 258 11.69 18.75 34.48
C VAL A 258 12.58 18.39 33.30
N SER A 259 13.41 19.35 32.89
CA SER A 259 14.56 19.07 32.02
C SER A 259 15.63 18.34 32.85
N SER A 260 15.65 17.01 32.74
CA SER A 260 16.69 16.16 33.31
C SER A 260 17.70 15.78 32.22
N VAL A 261 18.78 16.54 32.16
CA VAL A 261 20.02 16.17 31.45
C VAL A 261 20.78 15.19 32.36
N PHE A 262 20.95 13.94 31.91
CA PHE A 262 21.96 13.03 32.48
C PHE A 262 23.04 12.77 31.41
N PRO A 263 24.33 12.99 31.71
CA PRO A 263 25.39 12.60 30.81
C PRO A 263 25.69 11.10 30.99
N PHE A 264 25.63 10.38 29.88
CA PHE A 264 26.19 9.04 29.75
C PHE A 264 27.73 9.13 29.83
N SER A 265 28.36 8.34 30.69
CA SER A 265 29.79 8.04 30.61
C SER A 265 29.98 6.56 30.30
N LYS A 266 30.93 6.29 29.41
CA LYS A 266 31.24 5.00 28.77
C LYS A 266 31.68 3.90 29.74
#